data_AF-A0A286TWU1-F1
#
_entry.id   AF-A0A286TWU1-F1
#
_cell.length_a   1.000
_cell.length_b   1.000
_cell.length_c   1.000
_cell.angle_alpha   90.00
_cell.angle_beta   90.00
_cell.angle_gamma   90.00
#
_symmetry.space_group_name_H-M   'P 1'
#
loop_
_entity.id
_entity.type
_entity.pdbx_description
1 polymer ?
#
loop_
_entity_poly.entity_id
_entity_poly.type
_entity_poly.pdbx_seq_one_letter_code
_entity_poly.pdbx_strand_id
1 'polypeptide(L)'
;MSHFYSLLPFSSIVAAYGVKQMLGFTGLGFVFFVVISLLLLIPALLQIFQYYLKYDALTFHIKTSQVINQKHTLNFIAEEGIAEYVKRNSAKDDFVLQWGYNHEFYVLAQRRASLRGHLASTLMTDPQLNDAMYINWKKDVLSDIEKLTPAFIVDFDGSLRIETVNKVSGHRYKLEKNVYGIYPLYRLVDTHTSRKRSTATEILKSLTENDTRRTINNKIFDSNSVYIKYVNNLVMKDRLKEADIYSEGGITEMFDDWRRINNQ
;
A
#
# COMPACT_ATOMS: atom_id res chain seq x y z
N MET A 1 -4.48 15.17 -3.60
CA MET A 1 -4.66 15.42 -5.05
C MET A 1 -5.99 14.92 -5.62
N SER A 2 -6.66 13.94 -4.99
CA SER A 2 -7.94 13.38 -5.48
C SER A 2 -9.07 14.40 -5.70
N HIS A 3 -9.12 15.47 -4.89
CA HIS A 3 -10.10 16.55 -5.01
C HIS A 3 -9.99 17.39 -6.29
N PHE A 4 -8.87 17.30 -7.03
CA PHE A 4 -8.69 18.03 -8.30
C PHE A 4 -9.12 17.22 -9.52
N TYR A 5 -9.23 15.89 -9.43
CA TYR A 5 -9.67 15.07 -10.57
C TYR A 5 -11.11 15.39 -10.98
N SER A 6 -11.99 15.62 -10.01
CA SER A 6 -13.36 16.05 -10.29
C SER A 6 -13.42 17.45 -10.89
N LEU A 7 -12.41 18.30 -10.64
CA LEU A 7 -12.31 19.65 -11.20
C LEU A 7 -11.69 19.69 -12.60
N LEU A 8 -10.95 18.66 -13.03
CA LEU A 8 -10.35 18.61 -14.37
C LEU A 8 -11.39 18.80 -15.49
N PRO A 9 -12.54 18.07 -15.54
CA PRO A 9 -13.54 18.27 -16.58
C PRO A 9 -14.11 19.70 -16.59
N PHE A 10 -14.42 20.25 -15.41
CA PHE A 10 -14.94 21.61 -15.29
C PHE A 10 -13.90 22.65 -15.75
N SER A 11 -12.64 22.45 -15.38
CA SER A 11 -11.53 23.34 -15.75
C SER A 11 -11.28 23.31 -17.26
N SER A 12 -11.34 22.13 -17.89
CA SER A 12 -11.25 21.97 -19.34
C SER A 12 -12.41 22.65 -20.08
N ILE A 13 -13.64 22.56 -19.54
CA ILE A 13 -14.82 23.24 -20.11
C ILE A 13 -14.66 24.76 -20.02
N VAL A 14 -14.26 25.29 -18.86
CA VAL A 14 -14.04 26.74 -18.66
C VAL A 14 -12.92 27.25 -19.57
N ALA A 15 -11.82 26.49 -19.71
CA ALA A 15 -10.74 26.83 -20.63
C ALA A 15 -11.23 26.87 -22.08
N ALA A 16 -11.97 25.85 -22.54
CA ALA A 16 -12.53 25.83 -23.89
C ALA A 16 -13.49 27.00 -24.15
N TYR A 17 -14.30 27.37 -23.16
CA TYR A 17 -15.20 28.53 -23.25
C TYR A 17 -14.42 29.86 -23.29
N GLY A 18 -13.35 29.99 -22.50
CA GLY A 18 -12.48 31.17 -22.52
C GLY A 18 -11.82 31.36 -23.89
N VAL A 19 -11.24 30.30 -24.45
CA VAL A 19 -10.61 30.35 -25.77
C VAL A 19 -11.66 30.64 -26.87
N LYS A 20 -12.86 30.06 -26.76
CA LYS A 20 -14.00 30.37 -27.65
C LYS A 20 -14.30 31.87 -27.70
N GLN A 21 -14.41 32.51 -26.53
CA GLN A 21 -14.75 33.92 -26.43
C GLN A 21 -13.62 34.84 -26.95
N MET A 22 -12.37 34.44 -26.78
CA MET A 22 -11.22 35.23 -27.24
C MET A 22 -10.97 35.15 -28.76
N LEU A 23 -11.21 33.98 -29.37
CA LEU A 23 -10.82 33.73 -30.78
C LEU A 23 -11.99 33.63 -31.75
N GLY A 24 -13.20 33.31 -31.28
CA GLY A 24 -14.34 32.99 -32.14
C GLY A 24 -14.19 31.64 -32.87
N PHE A 25 -15.31 31.07 -33.34
CA PHE A 25 -15.34 29.74 -33.98
C PHE A 25 -15.44 29.77 -35.50
N THR A 26 -15.25 30.93 -36.13
CA THR A 26 -15.40 31.10 -37.59
C THR A 26 -14.11 31.58 -38.23
N GLY A 27 -13.78 31.02 -39.39
CA GLY A 27 -12.60 31.43 -40.18
C GLY A 27 -11.28 31.18 -39.45
N LEU A 28 -10.40 32.19 -39.44
CA LEU A 28 -9.06 32.12 -38.84
C LEU A 28 -9.08 31.82 -37.34
N GLY A 29 -10.10 32.26 -36.60
CA GLY A 29 -10.24 32.02 -35.16
C GLY A 29 -10.31 30.53 -34.81
N PHE A 30 -11.01 29.73 -35.62
CA PHE A 30 -11.08 28.29 -35.45
C PHE A 30 -9.73 27.60 -35.70
N VAL A 31 -8.99 28.07 -36.70
CA VAL A 31 -7.65 27.53 -37.00
C VAL A 31 -6.71 27.74 -35.81
N PHE A 32 -6.70 28.94 -35.22
CA PHE A 32 -5.91 29.22 -34.01
C PHE A 32 -6.36 28.39 -32.81
N PHE A 33 -7.67 28.22 -32.60
CA PHE A 33 -8.21 27.36 -31.55
C PHE A 33 -7.71 25.91 -31.68
N VAL A 34 -7.76 25.33 -32.88
CA VAL A 34 -7.30 23.96 -33.14
C VAL A 34 -5.79 23.85 -32.90
N VAL A 35 -5.00 24.81 -33.38
CA VAL A 35 -3.54 24.83 -33.17
C VAL A 35 -3.18 24.90 -31.68
N ILE A 36 -3.81 25.79 -30.92
CA ILE A 36 -3.58 25.90 -29.47
C ILE A 36 -3.99 24.61 -28.75
N SER A 37 -5.14 24.04 -29.12
CA SER A 37 -5.62 22.78 -28.54
C SER A 37 -4.65 21.62 -28.80
N LEU A 38 -4.11 21.52 -30.03
CA LEU A 38 -3.09 20.53 -30.37
C LEU A 38 -1.78 20.78 -29.62
N LEU A 39 -1.33 22.03 -29.50
CA LEU A 39 -0.12 22.39 -28.76
C LEU A 39 -0.23 22.07 -27.26
N LEU A 40 -1.43 22.14 -26.67
CA LEU A 40 -1.68 21.75 -25.28
C LEU A 40 -1.86 20.23 -25.13
N LEU A 41 -2.44 19.57 -26.13
CA LEU A 41 -2.67 18.13 -26.11
C LEU A 41 -1.39 17.32 -26.34
N ILE A 42 -0.49 17.77 -27.22
CA ILE A 42 0.75 17.04 -27.56
C ILE A 42 1.63 16.78 -26.33
N PRO A 43 1.93 17.74 -25.44
CA PRO A 43 2.68 17.48 -24.21
C PRO A 43 1.98 16.48 -23.28
N ALA A 44 0.65 16.54 -23.17
CA ALA A 44 -0.12 15.59 -22.36
C ALA A 44 -0.06 14.17 -22.95
N LEU A 45 -0.20 14.05 -24.28
CA LEU A 45 -0.05 12.78 -24.98
C LEU A 45 1.39 12.25 -24.93
N LEU A 46 2.40 13.12 -25.04
CA LEU A 46 3.81 12.74 -24.88
C LEU A 46 4.11 12.28 -23.46
N GLN A 47 3.54 12.94 -22.44
CA GLN A 47 3.61 12.46 -21.07
C GLN A 47 2.95 11.10 -20.94
N ILE A 48 1.73 10.90 -21.45
CA ILE A 48 1.03 9.61 -21.47
C ILE A 48 1.84 8.55 -22.24
N PHE A 49 2.46 8.89 -23.35
CA PHE A 49 3.21 7.95 -24.19
C PHE A 49 4.54 7.56 -23.52
N GLN A 50 5.30 8.53 -22.99
CA GLN A 50 6.46 8.26 -22.14
C GLN A 50 6.07 7.48 -20.87
N TYR A 51 4.86 7.71 -20.35
CA TYR A 51 4.29 7.06 -19.18
C TYR A 51 3.93 5.59 -19.42
N TYR A 52 3.26 5.26 -20.54
CA TYR A 52 2.73 3.90 -20.79
C TYR A 52 3.68 2.99 -21.58
N LEU A 53 4.63 3.54 -22.34
CA LEU A 53 5.50 2.73 -23.22
C LEU A 53 6.97 2.69 -22.78
N LYS A 54 7.45 3.69 -22.03
CA LYS A 54 8.88 3.79 -21.67
C LYS A 54 9.19 3.26 -20.27
N TYR A 55 8.25 3.33 -19.34
CA TYR A 55 8.44 2.84 -17.97
C TYR A 55 7.63 1.56 -17.77
N ASP A 56 8.25 0.57 -17.13
CA ASP A 56 7.49 -0.57 -16.59
C ASP A 56 6.50 -0.03 -15.53
N ALA A 57 5.34 -0.67 -15.39
CA ALA A 57 4.25 -0.22 -14.50
C ALA A 57 4.72 0.03 -13.05
N LEU A 58 5.71 -0.73 -12.59
CA LEU A 58 6.34 -0.57 -11.29
C LEU A 58 7.25 0.65 -11.23
N THR A 59 8.19 0.80 -12.16
CA THR A 59 9.02 2.02 -12.25
C THR A 59 8.16 3.28 -12.34
N PHE A 60 7.05 3.19 -13.06
CA PHE A 60 6.05 4.23 -13.17
C PHE A 60 5.37 4.55 -11.82
N HIS A 61 4.88 3.53 -11.11
CA HIS A 61 4.21 3.71 -9.82
C HIS A 61 5.18 4.20 -8.73
N ILE A 62 6.41 3.69 -8.75
CA ILE A 62 7.52 4.16 -7.91
C ILE A 62 7.68 5.67 -8.10
N LYS A 63 7.82 6.14 -9.35
CA LYS A 63 8.08 7.56 -9.68
C LYS A 63 6.90 8.50 -9.42
N THR A 64 5.67 8.05 -9.67
CA THR A 64 4.47 8.88 -9.42
C THR A 64 4.09 8.94 -7.95
N SER A 65 4.29 7.87 -7.20
CA SER A 65 4.10 7.86 -5.75
C SER A 65 5.09 8.78 -5.02
N GLN A 66 6.30 9.03 -5.59
CA GLN A 66 7.24 10.06 -5.07
C GLN A 66 6.65 11.46 -5.10
N VAL A 67 5.90 11.78 -6.17
CA VAL A 67 5.34 13.12 -6.37
C VAL A 67 4.15 13.35 -5.44
N ILE A 68 3.41 12.28 -5.11
CA ILE A 68 2.17 12.38 -4.35
C ILE A 68 2.43 12.18 -2.85
N ASN A 69 3.57 11.60 -2.42
CA ASN A 69 3.92 11.32 -1.00
C ASN A 69 2.84 10.54 -0.21
N GLN A 70 1.81 10.03 -0.87
CA GLN A 70 0.65 9.42 -0.21
C GLN A 70 0.78 7.91 -0.07
N LYS A 71 1.51 7.23 -0.96
CA LYS A 71 1.78 5.78 -0.87
C LYS A 71 3.27 5.52 -0.75
N HIS A 72 3.65 4.73 0.24
CA HIS A 72 4.97 4.15 0.30
C HIS A 72 5.08 3.12 -0.81
N THR A 73 5.84 3.46 -1.84
CA THR A 73 6.05 2.65 -3.03
C THR A 73 6.38 1.19 -2.75
N LEU A 74 7.17 0.91 -1.70
CA LEU A 74 7.49 -0.47 -1.34
C LEU A 74 6.28 -1.26 -0.85
N ASN A 75 5.30 -0.59 -0.27
CA ASN A 75 4.09 -1.27 0.19
C ASN A 75 3.34 -1.91 -0.97
N PHE A 76 3.32 -1.27 -2.16
CA PHE A 76 2.67 -1.83 -3.35
C PHE A 76 3.31 -3.16 -3.79
N ILE A 77 4.65 -3.22 -3.77
CA ILE A 77 5.40 -4.44 -4.13
C ILE A 77 5.19 -5.51 -3.05
N ALA A 78 5.31 -5.11 -1.78
CA ALA A 78 5.16 -6.02 -0.65
C ALA A 78 3.75 -6.61 -0.57
N GLU A 79 2.74 -5.83 -0.92
CA GLU A 79 1.32 -6.16 -0.82
C GLU A 79 0.94 -7.40 -1.63
N GLU A 80 1.50 -7.59 -2.83
CA GLU A 80 1.28 -8.81 -3.61
C GLU A 80 1.81 -10.06 -2.92
N GLY A 81 3.06 -10.01 -2.42
CA GLY A 81 3.68 -11.14 -1.72
C GLY A 81 3.01 -11.45 -0.37
N ILE A 82 2.62 -10.42 0.37
CA ILE A 82 1.88 -10.57 1.64
C ILE A 82 0.48 -11.12 1.36
N ALA A 83 -0.21 -10.61 0.34
CA ALA A 83 -1.54 -11.08 -0.06
C ALA A 83 -1.54 -12.55 -0.47
N GLU A 84 -0.57 -12.97 -1.28
CA GLU A 84 -0.44 -14.36 -1.69
C GLU A 84 -0.13 -15.28 -0.50
N TYR A 85 0.71 -14.84 0.43
CA TYR A 85 0.93 -15.56 1.69
C TYR A 85 -0.36 -15.71 2.49
N VAL A 86 -1.10 -14.62 2.71
CA VAL A 86 -2.36 -14.63 3.45
C VAL A 86 -3.39 -15.53 2.76
N LYS A 87 -3.50 -15.44 1.43
CA LYS A 87 -4.40 -16.27 0.61
C LYS A 87 -4.09 -17.77 0.72
N ARG A 88 -2.83 -18.16 0.90
CA ARG A 88 -2.43 -19.57 1.09
C ARG A 88 -2.62 -20.07 2.52
N ASN A 89 -2.61 -19.16 3.51
CA ASN A 89 -2.57 -19.50 4.94
C ASN A 89 -3.85 -19.15 5.72
N SER A 90 -4.92 -18.75 5.02
CA SER A 90 -6.25 -18.49 5.60
C SER A 90 -7.35 -19.19 4.79
N ALA A 91 -8.50 -19.43 5.39
CA ALA A 91 -9.69 -19.91 4.69
C ALA A 91 -10.31 -18.79 3.85
N LYS A 92 -11.01 -19.14 2.76
CA LYS A 92 -11.58 -18.19 1.80
C LYS A 92 -12.53 -17.16 2.44
N ASP A 93 -13.26 -17.55 3.47
CA ASP A 93 -14.21 -16.70 4.18
C ASP A 93 -13.62 -15.96 5.39
N ASP A 94 -12.32 -16.14 5.67
CA ASP A 94 -11.66 -15.45 6.77
C ASP A 94 -11.62 -13.93 6.50
N PHE A 95 -11.77 -13.18 7.59
CA PHE A 95 -11.53 -11.74 7.58
C PHE A 95 -10.04 -11.46 7.69
N VAL A 96 -9.60 -10.39 7.03
CA VAL A 96 -8.22 -9.87 7.14
C VAL A 96 -8.27 -8.37 7.32
N LEU A 97 -7.28 -7.82 8.00
CA LEU A 97 -7.12 -6.38 8.18
C LEU A 97 -5.78 -5.94 7.61
N GLN A 98 -5.77 -4.85 6.87
CA GLN A 98 -4.56 -4.11 6.55
C GLN A 98 -4.59 -2.78 7.30
N TRP A 99 -3.50 -2.46 7.98
CA TRP A 99 -3.29 -1.21 8.69
C TRP A 99 -2.32 -0.35 7.89
N GLY A 100 -2.81 0.75 7.34
CA GLY A 100 -2.08 1.57 6.37
C GLY A 100 -2.91 1.79 5.10
N TYR A 101 -2.27 2.35 4.07
CA TYR A 101 -2.95 2.76 2.83
C TYR A 101 -2.67 1.82 1.64
N ASN A 102 -3.21 0.60 1.71
CA ASN A 102 -2.97 -0.49 0.75
C ASN A 102 -4.27 -1.30 0.50
N HIS A 103 -5.28 -0.66 -0.10
CA HIS A 103 -6.62 -1.27 -0.25
C HIS A 103 -6.65 -2.40 -1.29
N GLU A 104 -5.70 -2.37 -2.22
CA GLU A 104 -5.49 -3.39 -3.24
C GLU A 104 -5.28 -4.79 -2.62
N PHE A 105 -4.82 -4.84 -1.37
CA PHE A 105 -4.51 -6.02 -0.58
C PHE A 105 -5.72 -6.93 -0.47
N TYR A 106 -6.91 -6.37 -0.27
CA TYR A 106 -8.13 -7.16 -0.13
C TYR A 106 -8.50 -7.86 -1.44
N VAL A 107 -8.27 -7.20 -2.57
CA VAL A 107 -8.49 -7.76 -3.91
C VAL A 107 -7.49 -8.88 -4.18
N LEU A 108 -6.21 -8.62 -3.89
CA LEU A 108 -5.11 -9.58 -4.10
C LEU A 108 -5.23 -10.81 -3.20
N ALA A 109 -5.48 -10.60 -1.91
CA ALA A 109 -5.60 -11.68 -0.92
C ALA A 109 -6.88 -12.52 -1.13
N GLN A 110 -7.87 -11.96 -1.82
CA GLN A 110 -9.18 -12.58 -2.02
C GLN A 110 -9.81 -13.00 -0.68
N ARG A 111 -9.79 -12.08 0.30
CA ARG A 111 -10.33 -12.27 1.64
C ARG A 111 -11.26 -11.12 2.01
N ARG A 112 -12.12 -11.36 2.99
CA ARG A 112 -13.08 -10.34 3.45
C ARG A 112 -12.33 -9.27 4.24
N ALA A 113 -12.57 -8.00 3.95
CA ALA A 113 -12.00 -6.93 4.75
C ALA A 113 -12.66 -6.90 6.15
N SER A 114 -11.85 -6.79 7.20
CA SER A 114 -12.31 -6.62 8.58
C SER A 114 -12.72 -5.17 8.88
N LEU A 115 -13.49 -4.56 7.98
CA LEU A 115 -13.91 -3.15 8.05
C LEU A 115 -15.40 -3.02 7.71
N ARG A 116 -16.17 -2.29 8.51
CA ARG A 116 -17.62 -2.08 8.30
C ARG A 116 -17.95 -0.64 7.90
N GLY A 117 -19.03 -0.49 7.14
CA GLY A 117 -19.71 0.80 6.97
C GLY A 117 -18.86 1.91 6.35
N HIS A 118 -18.85 3.09 6.98
CA HIS A 118 -18.13 4.27 6.51
C HIS A 118 -16.62 4.00 6.42
N LEU A 119 -16.04 3.26 7.37
CA LEU A 119 -14.62 2.94 7.39
C LEU A 119 -14.15 2.14 6.15
N ALA A 120 -14.99 1.29 5.57
CA ALA A 120 -14.64 0.58 4.34
C ALA A 120 -14.42 1.55 3.16
N SER A 121 -15.12 2.70 3.15
CA SER A 121 -14.91 3.78 2.18
C SER A 121 -13.78 4.74 2.58
N THR A 122 -13.51 4.87 3.89
CA THR A 122 -12.58 5.86 4.44
C THR A 122 -11.15 5.35 4.61
N LEU A 123 -10.92 4.06 4.87
CA LEU A 123 -9.58 3.48 5.11
C LEU A 123 -8.77 3.22 3.84
N MET A 124 -9.19 3.81 2.73
CA MET A 124 -8.33 4.06 1.56
C MET A 124 -7.49 5.33 1.79
N THR A 125 -7.01 5.59 3.00
CA THR A 125 -6.21 6.79 3.32
C THR A 125 -5.19 6.51 4.42
N ASP A 126 -4.10 7.27 4.37
CA ASP A 126 -3.00 7.29 5.34
C ASP A 126 -3.52 7.43 6.80
N PRO A 127 -3.08 6.58 7.76
CA PRO A 127 -3.40 6.71 9.18
C PRO A 127 -3.21 8.13 9.75
N GLN A 128 -2.20 8.86 9.29
CA GLN A 128 -1.94 10.25 9.71
C GLN A 128 -3.01 11.22 9.18
N LEU A 129 -3.49 10.99 7.95
CA LEU A 129 -4.59 11.77 7.39
C LEU A 129 -5.90 11.48 8.12
N ASN A 130 -6.13 10.22 8.49
CA ASN A 130 -7.30 9.83 9.27
C ASN A 130 -7.28 10.39 10.69
N ASP A 131 -6.10 10.49 11.32
CA ASP A 131 -5.97 11.18 12.60
C ASP A 131 -6.41 12.65 12.52
N ALA A 132 -6.19 13.32 11.38
CA ALA A 132 -6.62 14.70 11.16
C ALA A 132 -8.10 14.83 10.77
N MET A 133 -8.65 13.88 10.00
CA MET A 133 -10.00 14.00 9.42
C MET A 133 -11.10 13.27 10.21
N TYR A 134 -10.76 12.21 10.95
CA TYR A 134 -11.73 11.28 11.54
C TYR A 134 -11.38 10.90 12.98
N ILE A 135 -11.68 11.77 13.94
CA ILE A 135 -11.28 11.66 15.37
C ILE A 135 -11.46 10.25 15.98
N ASN A 136 -12.48 9.48 15.58
CA ASN A 136 -12.80 8.18 16.16
C ASN A 136 -12.38 6.95 15.32
N TRP A 137 -11.69 7.14 14.20
CA TRP A 137 -11.43 6.05 13.25
C TRP A 137 -10.71 4.84 13.88
N LYS A 138 -9.73 5.08 14.76
CA LYS A 138 -9.00 4.02 15.47
C LYS A 138 -9.92 3.19 16.37
N LYS A 139 -10.87 3.83 17.05
CA LYS A 139 -11.85 3.16 17.91
C LYS A 139 -12.80 2.30 17.07
N ASP A 140 -13.23 2.82 15.93
CA ASP A 140 -14.11 2.11 15.01
C ASP A 140 -13.40 0.87 14.43
N VAL A 141 -12.13 0.98 14.02
CA VAL A 141 -11.31 -0.15 13.56
C VAL A 141 -11.12 -1.19 14.67
N LEU A 142 -10.85 -0.77 15.91
CA LEU A 142 -10.71 -1.70 17.03
C LEU A 142 -12.03 -2.44 17.33
N SER A 143 -13.17 -1.77 17.23
CA SER A 143 -14.51 -2.39 17.30
C SER A 143 -14.73 -3.39 16.17
N ASP A 144 -14.25 -3.09 14.95
CA ASP A 144 -14.37 -4.01 13.83
C ASP A 144 -13.46 -5.24 14.00
N ILE A 145 -12.24 -5.08 14.54
CA ILE A 145 -11.36 -6.20 14.90
C ILE A 145 -12.02 -7.10 15.95
N GLU A 146 -12.65 -6.51 16.97
CA GLU A 146 -13.39 -7.25 18.00
C GLU A 146 -14.50 -8.10 17.39
N LYS A 147 -15.32 -7.51 16.49
CA LYS A 147 -16.53 -8.13 15.94
C LYS A 147 -16.30 -9.07 14.76
N LEU A 148 -15.32 -8.77 13.91
CA LEU A 148 -15.05 -9.52 12.67
C LEU A 148 -13.88 -10.48 12.83
N THR A 149 -13.06 -10.30 13.87
CA THR A 149 -12.04 -11.26 14.31
C THR A 149 -11.13 -11.69 13.14
N PRO A 150 -10.40 -10.75 12.53
CA PRO A 150 -9.56 -11.05 11.39
C PRO A 150 -8.56 -12.17 11.70
N ALA A 151 -8.39 -13.13 10.80
CA ALA A 151 -7.37 -14.16 10.93
C ALA A 151 -5.96 -13.54 10.87
N PHE A 152 -5.80 -12.48 10.08
CA PHE A 152 -4.54 -11.78 9.87
C PHE A 152 -4.70 -10.27 9.97
N ILE A 153 -3.69 -9.61 10.57
CA ILE A 153 -3.52 -8.16 10.55
C ILE A 153 -2.14 -7.84 9.98
N VAL A 154 -2.10 -7.10 8.87
CA VAL A 154 -0.85 -6.59 8.27
C VAL A 154 -0.63 -5.15 8.69
N ASP A 155 0.56 -4.80 9.16
CA ASP A 155 0.94 -3.42 9.46
C ASP A 155 1.86 -2.85 8.37
N PHE A 156 1.26 -2.15 7.40
CA PHE A 156 1.96 -1.48 6.31
C PHE A 156 2.52 -0.11 6.69
N ASP A 157 1.98 0.52 7.75
CA ASP A 157 2.41 1.83 8.22
C ASP A 157 3.48 1.74 9.34
N GLY A 158 3.50 0.64 10.10
CA GLY A 158 4.42 0.44 11.22
C GLY A 158 4.01 1.15 12.51
N SER A 159 2.80 1.71 12.57
CA SER A 159 2.28 2.42 13.75
C SER A 159 1.33 1.60 14.60
N LEU A 160 0.96 0.39 14.16
CA LEU A 160 0.01 -0.44 14.89
C LEU A 160 0.65 -0.97 16.18
N ARG A 161 0.01 -0.67 17.31
CA ARG A 161 0.38 -1.23 18.61
C ARG A 161 -0.44 -2.47 18.91
N ILE A 162 0.09 -3.65 18.57
CA ILE A 162 -0.64 -4.91 18.69
C ILE A 162 -1.06 -5.21 20.13
N GLU A 163 -0.31 -4.75 21.14
CA GLU A 163 -0.67 -4.89 22.55
C GLU A 163 -1.96 -4.14 22.87
N THR A 164 -2.17 -2.98 22.24
CA THR A 164 -3.41 -2.21 22.39
C THR A 164 -4.57 -2.90 21.69
N VAL A 165 -4.33 -3.46 20.49
CA VAL A 165 -5.33 -4.27 19.78
C VAL A 165 -5.77 -5.45 20.64
N ASN A 166 -4.81 -6.21 21.18
CA ASN A 166 -5.08 -7.37 22.02
C ASN A 166 -5.86 -6.99 23.29
N LYS A 167 -5.47 -5.90 23.94
CA LYS A 167 -6.14 -5.40 25.15
C LYS A 167 -7.58 -4.97 24.89
N VAL A 168 -7.84 -4.26 23.79
CA VAL A 168 -9.15 -3.67 23.50
C VAL A 168 -10.10 -4.69 22.88
N SER A 169 -9.62 -5.50 21.93
CA SER A 169 -10.46 -6.47 21.22
C SER A 169 -10.71 -7.77 21.99
N GLY A 170 -9.94 -8.02 23.06
CA GLY A 170 -9.97 -9.29 23.79
C GLY A 170 -9.35 -10.48 23.05
N HIS A 171 -8.92 -10.28 21.80
CA HIS A 171 -8.30 -11.31 20.96
C HIS A 171 -6.79 -11.35 21.18
N ARG A 172 -6.17 -12.51 20.92
CA ARG A 172 -4.72 -12.66 21.02
C ARG A 172 -4.10 -12.76 19.64
N TYR A 173 -3.60 -11.65 19.14
CA TYR A 173 -2.74 -11.62 17.97
C TYR A 173 -1.28 -11.79 18.37
N LYS A 174 -0.55 -12.63 17.63
CA LYS A 174 0.89 -12.75 17.73
C LYS A 174 1.53 -12.41 16.41
N LEU A 175 2.74 -11.86 16.46
CA LEU A 175 3.56 -11.72 15.27
C LEU A 175 3.81 -13.11 14.68
N GLU A 176 3.40 -13.32 13.43
CA GLU A 176 3.71 -14.54 12.69
C GLU A 176 5.03 -14.41 11.95
N LYS A 177 5.24 -13.26 11.28
CA LYS A 177 6.51 -12.93 10.63
C LYS A 177 6.62 -11.44 10.35
N ASN A 178 7.85 -10.97 10.11
CA ASN A 178 8.07 -9.69 9.42
C ASN A 178 8.32 -9.99 7.95
N VAL A 179 7.34 -9.69 7.09
CA VAL A 179 7.47 -9.95 5.66
C VAL A 179 8.57 -9.05 5.09
N TYR A 180 9.51 -9.62 4.35
CA TYR A 180 10.69 -8.95 3.82
C TYR A 180 11.55 -8.25 4.89
N GLY A 181 11.46 -8.68 6.16
CA GLY A 181 12.14 -8.01 7.27
C GLY A 181 11.61 -6.59 7.58
N ILE A 182 10.48 -6.20 6.99
CA ILE A 182 9.96 -4.83 7.01
C ILE A 182 8.56 -4.77 7.62
N TYR A 183 7.64 -5.59 7.11
CA TYR A 183 6.20 -5.45 7.39
C TYR A 183 5.73 -6.47 8.43
N PRO A 184 5.32 -6.04 9.64
CA PRO A 184 4.77 -6.96 10.62
C PRO A 184 3.46 -7.58 10.13
N LEU A 185 3.41 -8.91 10.11
CA LEU A 185 2.21 -9.70 9.88
C LEU A 185 1.84 -10.41 11.17
N TYR A 186 0.66 -10.08 11.71
CA TYR A 186 0.11 -10.68 12.91
C TYR A 186 -0.97 -11.67 12.57
N ARG A 187 -1.02 -12.78 13.30
CA ARG A 187 -2.04 -13.82 13.18
C ARG A 187 -2.78 -14.01 14.48
N LEU A 188 -4.09 -14.22 14.34
CA LEU A 188 -4.95 -14.61 15.45
C LEU A 188 -4.50 -15.98 16.00
N VAL A 189 -4.19 -16.01 17.28
CA VAL A 189 -3.92 -17.27 17.99
C VAL A 189 -5.25 -17.89 18.36
N ASP A 190 -5.63 -18.94 17.65
CA ASP A 190 -6.80 -19.75 18.02
C ASP A 190 -6.64 -20.25 19.47
N THR A 191 -7.59 -19.89 20.33
CA THR A 191 -7.78 -20.56 21.62
C THR A 191 -8.41 -21.96 21.46
N HIS A 192 -8.86 -22.32 20.25
CA HIS A 192 -9.42 -23.62 19.94
C HIS A 192 -8.79 -24.28 18.68
N THR A 193 -7.86 -25.21 18.95
CA THR A 193 -7.51 -26.40 18.14
C THR A 193 -6.93 -26.24 16.73
N SER A 194 -5.63 -26.57 16.65
CA SER A 194 -5.04 -27.58 15.74
C SER A 194 -5.65 -27.71 14.33
N ARG A 195 -5.16 -26.91 13.39
CA ARG A 195 -5.22 -27.26 11.96
C ARG A 195 -3.82 -27.59 11.45
N LYS A 196 -3.58 -28.91 11.36
CA LYS A 196 -2.57 -29.68 10.60
C LYS A 196 -1.25 -28.97 10.27
N ARG A 197 -0.21 -29.33 11.05
CA ARG A 197 1.20 -29.32 10.66
C ARG A 197 1.46 -30.40 9.60
N SER A 198 1.88 -30.02 8.39
CA SER A 198 2.75 -30.91 7.57
C SER A 198 3.67 -30.20 6.57
N THR A 199 3.80 -28.87 6.60
CA THR A 199 4.83 -28.12 5.83
C THR A 199 5.63 -27.16 6.71
N ALA A 200 5.32 -27.16 8.01
CA ALA A 200 5.82 -26.19 8.98
C ALA A 200 7.28 -26.43 9.37
N THR A 201 7.83 -27.64 9.20
CA THR A 201 9.15 -27.99 9.77
C THR A 201 10.32 -27.46 8.93
N GLU A 202 10.17 -27.36 7.61
CA GLU A 202 11.18 -26.72 6.74
C GLU A 202 11.09 -25.19 6.79
N ILE A 203 9.89 -24.63 6.97
CA ILE A 203 9.67 -23.19 7.17
C ILE A 203 10.08 -22.76 8.60
N LEU A 204 9.92 -23.62 9.62
CA LEU A 204 10.36 -23.36 11.00
C LEU A 204 11.88 -23.18 11.10
N LYS A 205 12.65 -23.83 10.22
CA LYS A 205 14.10 -23.69 10.19
C LYS A 205 14.54 -22.33 9.64
N SER A 206 13.79 -21.74 8.70
CA SER A 206 14.00 -20.34 8.26
C SER A 206 13.41 -19.30 9.23
N LEU A 207 12.50 -19.71 10.12
CA LEU A 207 11.82 -18.83 11.08
C LEU A 207 12.63 -18.53 12.35
N THR A 208 13.50 -19.43 12.82
CA THR A 208 14.42 -19.11 13.94
C THR A 208 15.58 -18.22 13.52
N GLU A 209 15.96 -18.22 12.24
CA GLU A 209 17.00 -17.31 11.75
C GLU A 209 16.47 -15.87 11.66
N ASN A 210 15.19 -15.66 11.32
CA ASN A 210 14.57 -14.34 11.17
C ASN A 210 14.20 -13.61 12.48
N ASP A 211 13.98 -14.31 13.59
CA ASP A 211 13.67 -13.65 14.88
C ASP A 211 14.91 -12.98 15.52
N THR A 212 16.11 -13.49 15.24
CA THR A 212 17.38 -12.87 15.67
C THR A 212 17.65 -11.53 14.98
N ARG A 213 17.22 -11.42 13.70
CA ARG A 213 17.48 -10.30 12.77
C ARG A 213 16.83 -8.97 13.17
N ARG A 214 15.65 -9.02 13.81
CA ARG A 214 14.93 -7.82 14.29
C ARG A 214 15.58 -7.14 15.51
N THR A 215 16.35 -7.88 16.30
CA THR A 215 16.99 -7.36 17.53
C THR A 215 18.01 -6.26 17.23
N ILE A 216 18.55 -6.22 16.01
CA ILE A 216 19.55 -5.23 15.57
C ILE A 216 18.88 -3.91 15.19
N ASN A 217 17.74 -3.93 14.48
CA ASN A 217 17.07 -2.72 13.99
C ASN A 217 16.27 -1.96 15.05
N ASN A 218 15.71 -2.64 16.05
CA ASN A 218 15.03 -1.98 17.18
C ASN A 218 16.00 -1.13 18.05
N LYS A 219 17.31 -1.26 17.87
CA LYS A 219 18.32 -0.39 18.52
C LYS A 219 18.64 0.87 17.72
N ILE A 220 18.29 0.91 16.42
CA ILE A 220 18.64 1.99 15.50
C ILE A 220 17.44 2.92 15.27
N PHE A 221 16.22 2.39 15.29
CA PHE A 221 15.00 3.14 15.00
C PHE A 221 14.03 3.14 16.18
N ASP A 222 13.46 4.31 16.48
CA ASP A 222 12.53 4.50 17.61
C ASP A 222 11.16 3.81 17.40
N SER A 223 10.81 3.44 16.16
CA SER A 223 9.57 2.72 15.84
C SER A 223 9.63 2.03 14.48
N ASN A 224 8.73 1.05 14.24
CA ASN A 224 8.59 0.40 12.93
C ASN A 224 8.20 1.41 11.84
N SER A 225 7.32 2.38 12.12
CA SER A 225 6.97 3.44 11.17
C SER A 225 8.20 4.22 10.69
N VAL A 226 9.11 4.57 11.61
CA VAL A 226 10.35 5.28 11.24
C VAL A 226 11.25 4.39 10.37
N TYR A 227 11.37 3.12 10.73
CA TYR A 227 12.13 2.14 9.96
C TYR A 227 11.57 1.93 8.54
N ILE A 228 10.26 1.68 8.39
CA ILE A 228 9.60 1.52 7.09
C ILE A 228 9.81 2.75 6.22
N LYS A 229 9.63 3.96 6.77
CA LYS A 229 9.88 5.22 6.05
C LYS A 229 11.34 5.37 5.62
N TYR A 230 12.28 5.00 6.48
CA TYR A 230 13.70 5.05 6.18
C TYR A 230 14.08 4.10 5.02
N VAL A 231 13.65 2.84 5.09
CA VAL A 231 13.91 1.84 4.04
C VAL A 231 13.27 2.26 2.72
N ASN A 232 12.02 2.74 2.75
CA ASN A 232 11.38 3.33 1.58
C ASN A 232 12.25 4.44 0.99
N ASN A 233 12.68 5.42 1.79
CA ASN A 233 13.51 6.53 1.31
C ASN A 233 14.83 6.09 0.67
N LEU A 234 15.45 5.00 1.14
CA LEU A 234 16.64 4.44 0.50
C LEU A 234 16.33 3.88 -0.89
N VAL A 235 15.25 3.11 -1.00
CA VAL A 235 14.80 2.57 -2.29
C VAL A 235 14.43 3.70 -3.26
N MET A 236 13.78 4.75 -2.78
CA MET A 236 13.44 5.93 -3.60
C MET A 236 14.65 6.69 -4.14
N LYS A 237 15.81 6.54 -3.50
CA LYS A 237 17.08 7.15 -3.91
C LYS A 237 17.96 6.19 -4.72
N ASP A 238 17.39 5.09 -5.23
CA ASP A 238 18.09 4.01 -5.94
C ASP A 238 19.21 3.34 -5.09
N ARG A 239 19.09 3.38 -3.75
CA ARG A 239 20.07 2.79 -2.81
C ARG A 239 19.63 1.41 -2.32
N LEU A 240 19.28 0.53 -3.26
CA LEU A 240 18.72 -0.81 -2.96
C LEU A 240 19.63 -1.66 -2.06
N LYS A 241 20.94 -1.71 -2.37
CA LYS A 241 21.92 -2.48 -1.58
C LYS A 241 21.99 -2.03 -0.13
N GLU A 242 21.82 -0.73 0.13
CA GLU A 242 21.82 -0.22 1.49
C GLU A 242 20.52 -0.55 2.20
N ALA A 243 19.38 -0.44 1.51
CA ALA A 243 18.09 -0.88 2.03
C ALA A 243 18.08 -2.38 2.38
N ASP A 244 18.79 -3.19 1.61
CA ASP A 244 19.01 -4.61 1.87
C ASP A 244 19.89 -4.89 3.10
N ILE A 245 20.83 -4.01 3.46
CA ILE A 245 21.59 -4.18 4.70
C ILE A 245 20.64 -4.12 5.90
N TYR A 246 19.68 -3.20 5.88
CA TYR A 246 18.73 -3.03 6.97
C TYR A 246 17.60 -4.07 6.96
N SER A 247 17.18 -4.53 5.78
CA SER A 247 16.14 -5.57 5.65
C SER A 247 16.69 -6.99 5.54
N GLU A 248 18.01 -7.14 5.64
CA GLU A 248 18.76 -8.39 5.48
C GLU A 248 18.46 -9.14 4.17
N GLY A 249 18.47 -8.41 3.05
CA GLY A 249 18.15 -8.95 1.71
C GLY A 249 16.66 -8.97 1.38
N GLY A 250 15.79 -8.53 2.31
CA GLY A 250 14.35 -8.52 2.12
C GLY A 250 13.88 -7.61 0.98
N ILE A 251 14.60 -6.53 0.65
CA ILE A 251 14.25 -5.70 -0.52
C ILE A 251 14.49 -6.46 -1.81
N THR A 252 15.65 -7.10 -1.96
CA THR A 252 15.92 -7.94 -3.14
C THR A 252 14.90 -9.07 -3.25
N GLU A 253 14.60 -9.79 -2.16
CA GLU A 253 13.59 -10.86 -2.13
C GLU A 253 12.22 -10.34 -2.59
N MET A 254 11.80 -9.17 -2.11
CA MET A 254 10.52 -8.55 -2.47
C MET A 254 10.41 -8.23 -3.96
N PHE A 255 11.46 -7.70 -4.58
CA PHE A 255 11.46 -7.43 -6.02
C PHE A 255 11.48 -8.73 -6.85
N ASP A 256 12.19 -9.76 -6.39
CA ASP A 256 12.24 -11.06 -7.07
C ASP A 256 10.88 -11.78 -7.00
N ASP A 257 10.21 -11.72 -5.84
CA ASP A 257 8.84 -12.21 -5.68
C ASP A 257 7.87 -11.52 -6.63
N TRP A 258 7.91 -10.19 -6.68
CA TRP A 258 7.06 -9.41 -7.55
C TRP A 258 7.26 -9.75 -9.03
N ARG A 259 8.52 -9.87 -9.48
CA ARG A 259 8.83 -10.31 -10.85
C ARG A 259 8.30 -11.72 -11.12
N ARG A 260 8.41 -12.63 -10.16
CA ARG A 260 7.92 -14.01 -10.30
C ARG A 260 6.40 -14.06 -10.40
N ILE A 261 5.69 -13.22 -9.65
CA ILE A 261 4.22 -13.14 -9.68
C ILE A 261 3.73 -12.54 -10.99
N ASN A 262 4.38 -11.48 -11.50
CA ASN A 262 3.89 -10.73 -12.67
C ASN A 262 4.40 -11.22 -14.03
N ASN A 263 5.41 -12.11 -14.08
CA ASN A 263 5.88 -12.73 -15.32
C ASN A 263 5.28 -14.13 -15.58
N GLN A 264 4.23 -14.52 -14.83
CA GLN A 264 3.43 -15.71 -15.04
C GLN A 264 2.09 -15.35 -15.69
#